data_AF-A0A2V7HPA7-F1
#
_entry.id   AF-A0A2V7HPA7-F1
#
_cell.length_a   1.000
_cell.length_b   1.000
_cell.length_c   1.000
_cell.angle_alpha   90.00
_cell.angle_beta   90.00
_cell.angle_gamma   90.00
#
_symmetry.space_group_name_H-M   'P 1'
#
loop_
_entity.id
_entity.type
_entity.pdbx_description
1 polymer ?
#
loop_
_entity_poly.entity_id
_entity_poly.type
_entity_poly.pdbx_seq_one_letter_code
_entity_poly.pdbx_strand_id
1 'polypeptide(L)' 'MIARLVAFALHQRFITLALALLLTAGGIVSFHRLPIEAYPDVADVEVDVITLWPGHAAEEVERYITIQL' A
#
# COMPACT_ATOMS: atom_id res chain seq x y z
N MET A 1 37.59 3.60 8.50
CA MET A 1 36.35 4.31 8.10
C MET A 1 35.28 4.22 9.19
N ILE A 2 34.85 3.02 9.58
CA ILE A 2 33.84 2.80 10.65
C ILE A 2 34.26 3.44 11.98
N ALA A 3 35.53 3.31 12.38
CA ALA A 3 36.03 3.93 13.62
C ALA A 3 35.86 5.47 13.63
N ARG A 4 35.95 6.15 12.48
CA ARG A 4 35.71 7.60 12.39
C ARG A 4 34.23 7.95 12.58
N LEU A 5 33.32 7.13 12.06
CA LEU A 5 31.88 7.31 12.26
C LEU A 5 31.49 7.09 13.72
N VAL A 6 32.03 6.06 14.36
CA VAL A 6 31.79 5.79 15.78
C VAL A 6 32.35 6.92 16.65
N ALA A 7 33.58 7.38 16.37
CA ALA A 7 34.16 8.51 17.09
C ALA A 7 33.34 9.80 16.92
N PHE A 8 32.83 10.06 15.70
CA PHE A 8 31.95 11.20 15.44
C PHE A 8 30.62 11.10 16.19
N ALA A 9 29.98 9.93 16.19
CA ALA A 9 28.74 9.68 16.93
C ALA A 9 28.92 9.83 18.45
N LEU A 10 30.06 9.36 18.99
CA LEU A 10 30.39 9.54 20.41
C LEU A 10 30.69 11.00 20.77
N HIS A 11 31.36 11.73 19.87
CA HIS A 11 31.69 13.14 20.08
C HIS A 11 30.43 14.03 20.05
N GLN A 12 29.49 13.75 19.14
CA GLN A 12 28.21 14.48 19.00
C GLN A 12 27.04 13.74 19.67
N ARG A 13 27.25 13.23 20.89
CA ARG A 13 26.29 12.40 21.64
C ARG A 13 24.87 12.98 21.71
N PHE A 14 24.73 14.29 21.85
CA PHE A 14 23.41 14.94 21.91
C PHE A 14 22.66 14.84 20.58
N ILE A 15 23.34 15.10 19.46
CA ILE A 15 22.75 14.98 18.13
C ILE A 15 22.40 13.52 17.84
N THR A 16 23.29 12.58 18.18
CA THR A 16 23.04 11.15 17.99
C THR A 16 21.83 10.66 18.79
N LEU A 17 21.71 11.08 20.06
CA LEU A 17 20.55 10.73 20.89
C LEU A 17 19.25 11.40 20.39
N ALA A 18 19.31 12.66 19.96
CA ALA A 18 18.15 13.35 19.39
C ALA A 18 17.68 12.67 18.11
N LEU A 19 18.61 12.29 17.22
CA LEU A 19 18.30 11.56 15.99
C LEU A 19 17.69 10.18 16.30
N ALA A 20 18.25 9.46 17.28
CA ALA A 20 17.70 8.18 17.71
C ALA A 20 16.26 8.34 18.23
N LEU A 21 16.00 9.35 19.07
CA LEU A 21 14.66 9.62 19.61
C LEU A 21 13.66 9.99 18.51
N LEU A 22 14.07 10.83 17.55
CA LEU A 22 13.25 11.19 16.40
C LEU A 22 12.92 9.98 15.54
N LEU A 23 13.89 9.11 15.27
CA LEU A 23 13.67 7.86 14.53
C LEU A 23 12.73 6.92 15.29
N THR A 24 12.88 6.78 16.60
CA THR A 24 11.98 5.97 17.43
C THR A 24 10.56 6.54 17.43
N ALA A 25 10.39 7.85 17.64
CA ALA A 25 9.08 8.50 17.62
C ALA A 25 8.41 8.38 16.25
N GLY A 26 9.16 8.62 15.17
CA GLY A 26 8.69 8.42 13.81
C GLY A 26 8.30 6.97 13.53
N GLY A 27 9.10 6.01 14.01
CA GLY A 27 8.81 4.58 13.92
C GLY A 27 7.51 4.19 14.63
N ILE A 28 7.29 4.70 15.85
CA ILE A 28 6.05 4.46 16.62
C ILE A 28 4.84 5.01 15.89
N VAL A 29 4.92 6.25 15.38
CA VAL A 29 3.83 6.87 14.63
C VAL A 29 3.52 6.08 13.35
N SER A 30 4.54 5.67 12.60
CA SER A 30 4.37 4.86 11.40
C SER A 30 3.79 3.48 11.71
N PHE A 31 4.23 2.84 12.79
CA PHE A 31 3.71 1.54 13.22
C PHE A 31 2.22 1.61 13.56
N HIS A 32 1.78 2.66 14.27
CA HIS A 32 0.37 2.86 14.58
C HIS A 32 -0.49 3.26 13.38
N ARG A 33 0.10 3.85 12.35
CA ARG A 33 -0.60 4.25 11.11
C ARG A 33 -0.58 3.18 10.02
N LEU A 34 0.19 2.10 10.21
CA LEU A 34 0.26 1.03 9.24
C LEU A 34 -1.12 0.35 9.16
N PRO A 35 -1.74 0.26 7.98
CA PRO A 35 -3.00 -0.45 7.83
C PRO A 35 -2.77 -1.92 8.17
N ILE A 36 -3.63 -2.45 9.03
CA ILE A 36 -3.61 -3.87 9.41
C ILE A 36 -4.72 -4.56 8.62
N GLU A 37 -4.34 -5.46 7.74
CA GLU A 37 -5.26 -6.29 6.97
C GLU A 37 -5.18 -7.73 7.49
N ALA A 38 -6.33 -8.38 7.68
CA ALA A 38 -6.38 -9.73 8.22
C ALA A 38 -5.85 -10.78 7.23
N TYR A 39 -6.04 -10.52 5.95
CA TYR A 39 -5.57 -11.36 4.85
C TYR A 39 -5.07 -10.45 3.74
N PRO A 40 -3.98 -10.82 3.06
CA PRO A 40 -3.53 -10.08 1.89
C PRO A 40 -4.55 -10.20 0.77
N ASP A 41 -4.72 -9.14 -0.01
CA ASP A 41 -5.42 -9.23 -1.29
C ASP A 41 -4.60 -10.09 -2.26
N VAL A 42 -5.18 -11.21 -2.67
CA VAL A 42 -4.60 -12.18 -3.61
C VAL A 42 -5.42 -12.29 -4.87
N ALA A 43 -6.47 -11.46 -5.02
CA ALA A 43 -7.27 -11.43 -6.22
C ALA A 43 -6.45 -10.86 -7.37
N ASP A 44 -6.67 -11.41 -8.56
CA ASP A 44 -6.17 -10.80 -9.79
C ASP A 44 -6.89 -9.47 -10.04
N VAL A 45 -6.24 -8.57 -10.78
CA VAL A 45 -6.86 -7.30 -11.17
C VAL A 45 -7.90 -7.58 -12.26
N GLU A 46 -9.18 -7.51 -11.90
CA GLU A 46 -10.32 -7.71 -12.79
C GLU A 46 -11.05 -6.39 -13.09
N VAL A 47 -11.60 -6.26 -14.30
CA VAL A 47 -12.39 -5.11 -14.73
C VAL A 47 -13.74 -5.60 -15.23
N ASP A 48 -14.78 -5.34 -14.45
CA ASP A 48 -16.16 -5.66 -14.82
C ASP A 48 -16.81 -4.53 -15.62
N VAL A 49 -17.37 -4.86 -16.79
CA VAL A 49 -18.17 -3.93 -17.60
C VAL A 49 -19.62 -4.37 -17.57
N ILE A 50 -20.42 -3.68 -16.77
CA ILE A 50 -21.85 -3.97 -16.61
C ILE A 50 -22.65 -3.14 -17.60
N THR A 51 -23.30 -3.81 -18.55
CA THR A 51 -24.21 -3.21 -19.53
C THR A 51 -25.64 -3.71 -19.30
N LEU A 52 -26.57 -2.79 -19.06
CA LEU A 52 -27.97 -3.12 -18.76
C LEU A 52 -28.84 -2.88 -20.00
N TRP A 53 -29.57 -3.91 -20.43
CA TRP A 53 -30.54 -3.82 -21.52
C TRP A 53 -31.90 -4.40 -21.12
N PRO A 54 -32.70 -3.61 -20.37
CA PRO A 54 -33.92 -4.11 -19.76
C PRO A 54 -34.98 -4.45 -20.81
N GLY A 55 -35.70 -5.55 -20.59
CA GLY A 55 -36.80 -5.99 -21.45
C GLY A 55 -36.39 -6.85 -22.64
N HIS A 56 -35.09 -7.14 -22.80
CA HIS A 56 -34.57 -8.01 -23.85
C HIS A 56 -34.31 -9.43 -23.37
N ALA A 57 -34.44 -10.38 -24.29
CA ALA A 57 -34.16 -11.79 -24.00
C ALA A 57 -32.64 -12.01 -23.84
N ALA A 58 -32.25 -13.05 -23.10
CA ALA A 58 -30.84 -13.33 -22.82
C ALA A 58 -30.02 -13.52 -24.11
N GLU A 59 -30.62 -14.13 -25.13
CA GLU A 59 -30.01 -14.38 -26.44
C GLU A 59 -29.76 -13.07 -27.21
N GLU A 60 -30.63 -12.07 -27.04
CA GLU A 60 -30.45 -10.76 -27.66
C GLU A 60 -29.32 -10.00 -26.98
N VAL A 61 -29.27 -10.01 -25.65
CA VAL A 61 -28.20 -9.39 -24.86
C VAL A 61 -26.85 -10.02 -25.20
N GLU A 62 -26.76 -11.35 -25.28
CA GLU A 62 -25.52 -12.03 -25.66
C GLU A 62 -25.07 -11.61 -27.07
N ARG A 63 -25.98 -11.66 -28.05
CA ARG A 63 -25.64 -11.42 -29.46
C ARG A 63 -25.26 -9.98 -29.76
N TYR A 64 -25.99 -9.01 -29.20
CA TYR A 64 -25.85 -7.60 -29.57
C TYR A 64 -25.02 -6.79 -28.57
N ILE A 65 -24.83 -7.30 -27.35
CA ILE A 65 -24.06 -6.60 -26.32
C ILE A 65 -22.82 -7.41 -25.96
N THR A 66 -22.95 -8.58 -25.33
CA THR A 66 -21.80 -9.30 -24.76
C THR A 66 -20.76 -9.71 -25.80
N ILE A 67 -21.18 -10.25 -26.95
CA ILE A 67 -20.25 -10.68 -28.02
C ILE A 67 -19.62 -9.47 -28.74
N GLN A 68 -20.26 -8.30 -28.70
CA GLN A 68 -19.78 -7.09 -29.39
C GLN A 68 -18.87 -6.21 -28.51
N LEU A 69 -18.80 -6.50 -27.21
CA LEU A 69 -17.92 -5.82 -26.24
C LEU A 69 -16.47 -6.30 -26.39
#